data_AF-A0A2D4JAJ9-F1
#
_entry.id   AF-A0A2D4JAJ9-F1
#
_cell.length_a   1.000
_cell.length_b   1.000
_cell.length_c   1.000
_cell.angle_alpha   90.00
_cell.angle_beta   90.00
_cell.angle_gamma   90.00
#
_symmetry.space_group_name_H-M   'P 1'
#
loop_
_entity.id
_entity.type
_entity.pdbx_description
1 polymer ?
#
loop_
_entity_poly.entity_id
_entity_poly.type
_entity_poly.pdbx_seq_one_letter_code
_entity_poly.pdbx_strand_id
1 'polypeptide(L)'
;SSSTIGRWLKATIAMSYEVQALPVPRGITAHSTRSAASSAAWSTQASIGDICRAAAWASPSPFIRHYKVDVFALADASFSRRVLQQVCLDFGGTPTQTETHP
;
A
#
# COMPACT_ATOMS: atom_id res chain seq x y z
N SER A 1 -11.06 11.61 -25.47
CA SER A 1 -10.62 12.70 -24.58
C SER A 1 -10.06 12.11 -23.29
N SER A 2 -9.12 12.79 -22.63
CA SER A 2 -8.54 12.37 -21.34
C SER A 2 -9.60 12.21 -20.24
N SER A 3 -10.67 13.01 -20.29
CA SER A 3 -11.82 12.92 -19.39
C SER A 3 -12.62 11.62 -19.55
N THR A 4 -12.76 11.12 -20.78
CA THR A 4 -13.44 9.84 -21.09
C THR A 4 -12.68 8.66 -20.51
N ILE A 5 -11.36 8.60 -20.75
CA ILE A 5 -10.50 7.52 -20.26
C ILE A 5 -10.49 7.49 -18.73
N GLY A 6 -10.38 8.67 -18.09
CA GLY A 6 -10.44 8.75 -16.64
C GLY A 6 -11.78 8.28 -16.05
N ARG A 7 -12.89 8.49 -16.76
CA ARG A 7 -14.21 7.98 -16.34
C ARG A 7 -14.27 6.46 -16.44
N TRP A 8 -13.85 5.89 -17.57
CA TRP A 8 -13.85 4.44 -17.77
C TRP A 8 -12.94 3.73 -16.78
N LEU A 9 -11.74 4.25 -16.54
CA LEU A 9 -10.82 3.68 -15.55
C LEU A 9 -11.43 3.60 -14.15
N LYS A 10 -12.07 4.69 -13.70
CA LYS A 10 -12.77 4.72 -12.40
C LYS A 10 -13.89 3.68 -12.34
N ALA A 11 -14.70 3.59 -13.39
CA ALA A 11 -15.79 2.64 -13.47
C ALA A 11 -15.27 1.19 -13.43
N THR A 12 -14.23 0.88 -14.21
CA THR A 12 -13.62 -0.46 -14.24
C THR A 12 -13.05 -0.86 -12.88
N ILE A 13 -12.38 0.05 -12.17
CA ILE A 13 -11.87 -0.23 -10.83
C ILE A 13 -13.03 -0.42 -9.84
N ALA A 14 -14.07 0.41 -9.89
CA ALA A 14 -15.23 0.23 -9.01
C ALA A 14 -15.91 -1.14 -9.23
N MET A 15 -16.16 -1.49 -10.50
CA MET A 15 -16.78 -2.77 -10.86
C MET A 15 -15.96 -3.98 -10.39
N SER A 16 -14.63 -3.92 -10.47
CA SER A 16 -13.80 -5.05 -10.02
C SER A 16 -13.84 -5.27 -8.51
N TYR A 17 -13.98 -4.20 -7.72
CA TYR A 17 -14.16 -4.31 -6.27
C TYR A 17 -15.55 -4.82 -5.91
N GLU A 18 -16.59 -4.34 -6.60
CA GLU A 18 -17.97 -4.81 -6.43
C GLU A 18 -18.11 -6.32 -6.72
N VAL A 19 -17.55 -6.80 -7.82
CA VAL A 19 -17.54 -8.23 -8.18
C VAL A 19 -16.82 -9.10 -7.14
N GLN A 20 -15.82 -8.53 -6.47
CA GLN A 20 -15.08 -9.20 -5.39
C GLN A 20 -15.74 -9.03 -4.01
N ALA A 21 -16.92 -8.40 -3.92
CA ALA A 21 -17.60 -8.05 -2.67
C ALA A 21 -16.72 -7.23 -1.70
N LEU A 22 -15.83 -6.41 -2.24
CA LEU A 22 -14.94 -5.52 -1.49
C LEU A 22 -15.47 -4.07 -1.51
N PRO A 23 -15.23 -3.29 -0.45
CA PRO A 23 -15.60 -1.88 -0.43
C PRO A 23 -14.80 -1.10 -1.47
N VAL A 24 -15.49 -0.35 -2.34
CA VAL A 24 -14.84 0.49 -3.36
C VAL A 24 -14.05 1.62 -2.69
N PRO A 25 -12.76 1.81 -3.00
CA PRO A 25 -11.95 2.90 -2.47
C PRO A 25 -12.54 4.27 -2.81
N ARG A 26 -12.54 5.19 -1.84
CA ARG A 26 -12.93 6.59 -2.08
C ARG A 26 -11.81 7.33 -2.82
N GLY A 27 -12.18 8.25 -3.70
CA GLY A 27 -11.20 9.15 -4.35
C GLY A 27 -10.38 8.52 -5.49
N ILE A 28 -10.86 7.46 -6.13
CA ILE A 28 -10.20 6.89 -7.32
C ILE A 28 -10.16 7.95 -8.42
N THR A 29 -8.96 8.22 -8.93
CA THR A 29 -8.71 9.11 -10.07
C THR A 29 -7.71 8.46 -11.01
N ALA A 30 -7.66 8.93 -12.26
CA ALA A 30 -6.61 8.48 -13.19
C ALA A 30 -5.19 8.75 -12.65
N HIS A 31 -5.03 9.83 -11.90
CA HIS A 31 -3.76 10.16 -11.26
C HIS A 31 -3.40 9.19 -10.13
N SER A 32 -4.37 8.82 -9.27
CA SER A 32 -4.12 7.86 -8.18
C SER A 32 -3.81 6.46 -8.71
N THR A 33 -4.42 6.04 -9.82
CA THR A 33 -4.08 4.75 -10.45
C THR A 33 -2.65 4.75 -10.98
N ARG A 34 -2.22 5.84 -11.65
CA ARG A 34 -0.82 5.96 -12.08
C ARG A 34 0.14 5.92 -10.89
N SER A 35 -0.19 6.62 -9.81
CA SER A 35 0.58 6.62 -8.56
C SER A 35 0.77 5.20 -8.01
N ALA A 36 -0.33 4.46 -7.86
CA ALA A 36 -0.31 3.09 -7.35
C ALA A 36 0.50 2.15 -8.26
N ALA A 37 0.31 2.25 -9.59
CA ALA A 37 1.03 1.41 -10.55
C ALA A 37 2.54 1.66 -10.54
N SER A 38 2.98 2.93 -10.54
CA SER A 38 4.40 3.27 -10.48
C SER A 38 5.05 2.86 -9.16
N SER A 39 4.33 3.03 -8.05
CA SER A 39 4.81 2.61 -6.71
C SER A 39 4.93 1.08 -6.61
N ALA A 40 3.95 0.35 -7.17
CA ALA A 40 3.99 -1.10 -7.25
C ALA A 40 5.17 -1.59 -8.11
N ALA A 41 5.38 -1.02 -9.30
CA ALA A 41 6.51 -1.37 -10.16
C ALA A 41 7.86 -1.16 -9.47
N TRP A 42 8.00 -0.06 -8.72
CA TRP A 42 9.18 0.18 -7.90
C TRP A 42 9.34 -0.84 -6.78
N SER A 43 8.25 -1.20 -6.09
CA SER A 43 8.27 -2.24 -5.04
C SER A 43 8.67 -3.61 -5.56
N THR A 44 8.37 -3.91 -6.82
CA THR A 44 8.79 -5.13 -7.52
C THR A 44 10.17 -5.03 -8.14
N GLN A 45 10.97 -4.02 -7.76
CA GLN A 45 12.34 -3.81 -8.23
C GLN A 45 12.46 -3.56 -9.74
N ALA A 46 11.43 -3.00 -10.39
CA ALA A 46 11.53 -2.60 -11.78
C ALA A 46 12.55 -1.45 -11.94
N SER A 47 13.28 -1.44 -13.04
CA SER A 47 14.27 -0.39 -13.30
C SER A 47 13.57 0.98 -13.42
N ILE A 48 14.23 2.03 -12.93
CA ILE A 48 13.69 3.40 -13.05
C ILE A 48 13.48 3.80 -14.53
N GLY A 49 14.32 3.29 -15.43
CA GLY A 49 14.21 3.53 -16.88
C GLY A 49 12.94 2.92 -17.46
N ASP A 50 12.61 1.68 -17.09
CA ASP A 50 11.39 1.01 -17.56
C ASP A 50 10.13 1.65 -16.98
N ILE A 51 10.16 2.06 -15.70
CA ILE A 51 9.07 2.81 -15.07
C ILE A 51 8.83 4.13 -15.81
N CYS A 52 9.89 4.89 -16.10
CA CYS A 52 9.76 6.16 -16.82
C CYS A 52 9.25 5.95 -18.26
N ARG A 53 9.74 4.91 -18.94
CA ARG A 53 9.26 4.53 -20.28
C ARG A 53 7.76 4.20 -20.28
N ALA A 54 7.31 3.36 -19.34
CA ALA A 54 5.91 2.98 -19.21
C ALA A 54 5.01 4.16 -18.80
N ALA A 55 5.52 5.07 -17.98
CA ALA A 55 4.80 6.27 -17.54
C ALA A 55 4.86 7.44 -18.55
N ALA A 56 5.59 7.28 -19.66
CA ALA A 56 5.88 8.34 -20.63
C ALA A 56 6.53 9.59 -20.00
N TRP A 57 7.43 9.39 -19.02
CA TRP A 57 8.23 10.47 -18.44
C TRP A 57 9.60 10.57 -19.10
N ALA A 58 9.98 11.80 -19.44
CA ALA A 58 11.30 12.10 -20.00
C ALA A 58 12.44 12.05 -18.96
N SER A 59 12.11 12.15 -17.66
CA SER A 59 13.10 12.07 -16.58
C SER A 59 12.51 11.41 -15.33
N PRO A 60 13.36 10.93 -14.41
CA PRO A 60 12.92 10.34 -13.15
C PRO A 60 12.34 11.34 -12.14
N SER A 61 12.52 12.65 -12.35
CA SER A 61 12.15 13.67 -11.35
C SER A 61 10.68 13.64 -10.92
N PRO A 62 9.69 13.48 -11.84
CA PRO A 62 8.29 13.32 -11.45
C PRO A 62 8.07 12.06 -10.62
N PHE A 63 8.78 10.97 -10.95
CA PHE A 63 8.69 9.73 -10.19
C PHE A 63 9.23 9.90 -8.76
N ILE A 64 10.45 10.40 -8.65
CA ILE A 64 11.15 10.58 -7.37
C ILE A 64 10.35 11.50 -6.45
N ARG A 65 9.80 12.59 -6.99
CA ARG A 65 9.07 13.59 -6.21
C ARG A 65 7.73 13.09 -5.67
N HIS A 66 7.03 12.26 -6.45
CA HIS A 66 5.63 11.94 -6.15
C HIS A 66 5.40 10.49 -5.69
N TYR A 67 6.32 9.56 -5.95
CA TYR A 67 6.07 8.12 -5.80
C TYR A 67 7.21 7.35 -5.10
N LYS A 68 8.33 8.00 -4.75
CA LYS A 68 9.47 7.35 -4.05
C LYS A 68 9.30 7.32 -2.52
N VAL A 69 8.20 7.81 -1.97
CA VAL A 69 8.01 7.91 -0.52
C VAL A 69 6.74 7.14 -0.16
N ASP A 70 6.89 5.87 0.26
CA ASP A 70 6.19 5.26 1.42
C ASP A 70 6.15 3.73 1.42
N VAL A 71 6.53 3.05 0.33
CA VAL A 71 6.46 1.57 0.33
C VAL A 71 7.35 0.97 1.43
N PHE A 72 8.52 1.55 1.66
CA PHE A 72 9.44 1.12 2.72
C PHE A 72 9.00 1.59 4.11
N ALA A 73 8.42 2.79 4.27
CA ALA A 73 7.98 3.27 5.57
C ALA A 73 6.76 2.49 6.08
N LEU A 74 5.84 2.11 5.18
CA LEU A 74 4.68 1.29 5.53
C LEU A 74 5.09 -0.14 5.92
N ALA A 75 6.06 -0.72 5.20
CA ALA A 75 6.61 -2.04 5.49
C ALA A 75 7.42 -2.06 6.80
N ASP A 76 8.30 -1.09 7.02
CA ASP A 76 9.11 -0.95 8.23
C ASP A 76 8.24 -0.68 9.47
N ALA A 77 7.19 0.15 9.32
CA ALA A 77 6.20 0.37 10.38
C ALA A 77 5.41 -0.91 10.70
N SER A 78 5.17 -1.79 9.73
CA SER A 78 4.51 -3.07 9.98
C SER A 78 5.41 -4.08 10.69
N PHE A 79 6.70 -4.09 10.37
CA PHE A 79 7.69 -4.96 11.02
C PHE A 79 7.94 -4.51 12.47
N SER A 80 8.24 -3.23 12.68
CA SER A 80 8.42 -2.64 14.02
C SER A 80 7.19 -2.84 14.92
N ARG A 81 5.97 -2.68 14.39
CA ARG A 81 4.74 -2.97 15.15
C ARG A 81 4.64 -4.43 15.61
N ARG A 82 4.99 -5.39 14.75
CA ARG A 82 4.95 -6.83 15.13
C ARG A 82 5.99 -7.17 16.19
N VAL A 83 7.20 -6.60 16.07
CA VAL A 83 8.26 -6.79 17.07
C VAL A 83 7.83 -6.22 18.43
N LEU A 84 7.26 -5.01 18.46
CA LEU A 84 6.76 -4.41 19.71
C LEU A 84 5.57 -5.18 20.31
N GLN A 85 4.67 -5.71 19.47
CA GLN A 85 3.57 -6.56 19.93
C GLN A 85 4.07 -7.87 20.55
N GLN A 86 5.07 -8.51 19.95
CA GLN A 86 5.66 -9.74 20.47
C GLN A 86 6.31 -9.50 21.84
N VAL A 87 7.10 -8.43 21.98
CA VAL A 87 7.75 -8.07 23.26
C VAL A 87 6.73 -7.74 24.35
N CYS A 88 5.61 -7.08 24.02
CA CYS A 88 4.52 -6.83 24.98
C CYS A 88 3.77 -8.10 25.41
N LEU A 89 3.67 -9.11 24.53
CA LEU A 89 3.05 -10.40 24.86
C LEU A 89 3.98 -11.26 25.72
N ASP A 90 5.28 -11.24 25.45
CA ASP A 90 6.28 -12.03 26.17
C ASP A 90 6.51 -11.54 27.62
N PHE A 91 6.19 -10.28 27.93
CA PHE A 91 6.31 -9.71 29.29
C PHE A 91 5.02 -9.84 30.13
N GLY A 92 3.92 -10.31 29.54
CA GLY A 92 2.64 -10.54 30.20
C GLY A 92 2.57 -11.88 30.94
N GLY A 93 3.57 -12.20 31.76
CA GLY A 93 3.59 -13.41 32.58
C GLY A 93 2.42 -13.45 33.57
N THR A 94 1.66 -14.54 33.52
CA THR A 94 0.56 -14.91 34.41
C THR A 94 0.94 -14.86 35.89
N PRO A 95 0.18 -14.19 36.79
CA PRO A 95 0.23 -14.50 38.21
C PRO A 95 -0.52 -15.81 38.46
N THR A 96 0.22 -16.89 38.62
CA THR A 96 -0.27 -18.17 39.14
C THR A 96 -0.71 -17.96 40.59
N GLN A 97 -2.02 -17.82 40.84
CA GLN A 97 -2.58 -18.00 42.18
C GLN A 97 -2.96 -19.47 42.35
N THR A 98 -2.12 -20.18 43.10
CA THR A 98 -2.36 -21.53 43.58
C THR A 98 -2.85 -21.47 45.03
N GLU A 99 -3.83 -22.33 45.31
CA GLU A 99 -4.17 -22.93 46.62
C GLU A 99 -5.16 -22.20 47.55
N THR A 100 -6.43 -22.55 47.29
CA THR A 100 -7.47 -23.04 48.22
C THR A 100 -7.02 -23.45 49.63
N HIS A 101 -7.73 -22.87 50.61
CA HIS A 101 -7.93 -23.22 52.02
C HIS A 101 -8.08 -24.74 52.32
N PRO A 102 -7.73 -25.21 53.53
CA PRO A 102 -8.58 -25.03 54.72
C PRO A 102 -7.98 -24.11 55.80
#